data_AF-A0A928WI11-F1
#
_entry.id   AF-A0A928WI11-F1
#
_cell.length_a   1.000
_cell.length_b   1.000
_cell.length_c   1.000
_cell.angle_alpha   90.00
_cell.angle_beta   90.00
_cell.angle_gamma   90.00
#
_symmetry.space_group_name_H-M   'P 1'
#
loop_
_entity.id
_entity.type
_entity.pdbx_description
1 polymer ?
#
loop_
_entity_poly.entity_id
_entity_poly.type
_entity_poly.pdbx_seq_one_letter_code
_entity_poly.pdbx_strand_id
1 'polypeptide(L)' 'YFYNKPYFWTDAYFVASCGGVTVEQLKNYVENQEQPKQ' A
#
# COMPACT_ATOMS: atom_id res chain seq x y z
N TYR A 1 -22.55 21.38 -19.20
CA TYR A 1 -22.65 20.59 -20.45
C TYR A 1 -21.48 19.61 -20.48
N PHE A 2 -21.69 18.38 -19.98
CA PHE A 2 -20.68 17.30 -19.93
C PHE A 2 -20.96 16.18 -20.94
N TYR A 3 -21.99 16.35 -21.79
CA TYR A 3 -22.63 15.23 -22.50
C TYR A 3 -21.98 14.81 -23.83
N ASN A 4 -20.96 15.52 -24.33
CA ASN A 4 -20.37 15.28 -25.65
C ASN A 4 -18.85 15.00 -25.65
N LYS A 5 -18.25 14.61 -24.52
CA LYS A 5 -16.83 14.20 -24.48
C LYS A 5 -16.74 12.67 -24.44
N PRO A 6 -15.90 12.03 -25.28
CA PRO A 6 -15.77 10.57 -25.33
C PRO A 6 -14.89 10.01 -24.19
N TYR A 7 -14.78 10.70 -23.06
CA TYR A 7 -13.89 10.33 -21.96
C TYR A 7 -14.69 10.27 -20.67
N PHE A 8 -14.65 9.11 -20.04
CA PHE A 8 -15.39 8.82 -18.80
C PHE A 8 -14.64 9.30 -17.55
N TRP A 9 -13.30 9.33 -17.60
CA TRP A 9 -12.43 9.72 -16.49
C TRP A 9 -11.74 11.06 -16.77
N THR A 10 -11.40 11.77 -15.68
CA THR A 10 -10.55 12.97 -15.73
C THR A 10 -9.08 12.56 -15.65
N ASP A 11 -8.17 13.41 -16.14
CA ASP A 11 -6.71 13.20 -16.02
C ASP A 11 -6.20 13.19 -14.56
N ALA A 12 -7.01 13.65 -13.60
CA ALA A 12 -6.69 13.59 -12.19
C ALA A 12 -6.81 12.16 -11.63
N TYR A 13 -5.78 11.72 -10.90
CA TYR A 13 -5.75 10.43 -10.23
C TYR A 13 -5.30 10.59 -8.77
N PHE A 14 -5.83 9.76 -7.88
CA PHE A 14 -5.41 9.66 -6.49
C PHE A 14 -4.97 8.23 -6.22
N VAL A 15 -3.74 8.07 -5.74
CA VAL A 15 -3.14 6.78 -5.39
C VAL A 15 -2.68 6.86 -3.95
N ALA A 16 -3.16 5.93 -3.13
CA ALA A 16 -2.74 5.76 -1.75
C ALA A 16 -2.43 4.29 -1.50
N SER A 17 -1.41 4.04 -0.68
CA SER A 17 -1.09 2.68 -0.22
C SER A 17 -2.14 2.22 0.78
N CYS A 18 -2.91 1.19 0.43
CA CYS A 18 -3.79 0.48 1.35
C CYS A 18 -3.14 -0.86 1.70
N GLY A 19 -2.19 -0.85 2.63
CA GLY A 19 -1.49 -2.06 3.06
C GLY A 19 -0.94 -1.90 4.45
N GLY A 20 -1.53 -2.60 5.41
CA GLY A 20 -0.88 -2.91 6.68
C GLY A 20 0.03 -4.12 6.51
N VAL A 21 1.13 -4.14 7.25
CA VAL A 21 2.04 -5.30 7.30
C VAL A 21 1.25 -6.55 7.71
N THR A 22 1.46 -7.67 7.03
CA THR A 22 0.77 -8.92 7.39
C THR A 22 1.34 -9.46 8.71
N VAL A 23 0.55 -10.26 9.44
CA VAL A 23 1.03 -10.93 10.66
C VAL A 23 2.25 -11.82 10.38
N GLU A 24 2.31 -12.42 9.19
CA GLU A 24 3.45 -13.25 8.73
C GLU A 24 4.71 -12.41 8.53
N GLN A 25 4.59 -11.22 7.93
CA GLN A 25 5.71 -10.29 7.77
C GLN A 25 6.23 -9.80 9.13
N LEU A 26 5.35 -9.54 10.09
CA LEU A 26 5.73 -9.16 11.46
C LEU A 26 6.45 -10.30 12.19
N LYS A 27 5.96 -11.53 12.06
CA LYS A 27 6.58 -12.70 12.67
C LYS A 27 8.00 -12.92 12.15
N ASN A 28 8.17 -12.91 10.83
CA ASN A 28 9.48 -13.01 10.20
C ASN A 28 10.42 -11.87 10.62
N TYR A 29 9.89 -10.64 10.77
CA TYR A 29 10.68 -9.51 11.25
C TYR A 29 11.22 -9.73 12.66
N VAL A 30 10.39 -10.20 13.59
CA VAL A 30 10.79 -10.45 14.99
C VAL A 30 11.74 -11.64 15.11
N GLU A 31 11.52 -12.72 14.37
CA GLU A 31 12.38 -13.92 14.39
C GLU A 31 13.79 -13.65 13.86
N ASN A 32 13.95 -12.71 12.93
CA ASN A 32 15.24 -12.31 12.37
C ASN A 32 15.92 -11.16 13.15
N GLN A 33 15.33 -10.69 14.26
CA GLN A 33 16.05 -9.77 15.14
C GLN A 33 17.14 -10.54 15.88
N GLU A 34 18.41 -10.13 15.69
CA GLU A 34 19.52 -10.66 16.47
C GLU A 34 19.20 -10.50 17.96
N GLN A 35 19.19 -11.62 18.69
CA GLN A 35 19.05 -11.56 20.15
C GLN A 35 20.21 -10.73 20.71
N PRO A 36 19.95 -9.83 21.67
CA PRO A 36 21.03 -9.06 22.30
C PRO A 36 22.08 -10.04 22.81
N LYS A 37 23.30 -9.93 22.28
CA LYS A 37 24.46 -10.69 22.75
C LYS A 37 24.69 -10.29 24.21
N GLN A 38 24.65 -11.29 25.09
CA GLN A 38 24.89 -11.16 26.53
C GLN A 38 26.25 -10.51 26.83
#